data_AF-A0A7S4CHI5-F1
#
_entry.id   AF-A0A7S4CHI5-F1
#
_cell.length_a   1.000
_cell.length_b   1.000
_cell.length_c   1.000
_cell.angle_alpha   90.00
_cell.angle_beta   90.00
_cell.angle_gamma   90.00
#
_symmetry.space_group_name_H-M   'P 1'
#
loop_
_entity.id
_entity.type
_entity.pdbx_description
1 polymer ?
#
loop_
_entity_poly.entity_id
_entity_poly.type
_entity_poly.pdbx_seq_one_letter_code
_entity_poly.pdbx_strand_id
1 'polypeptide(L)'
;QATVFYSHMQTKGPLDMFDRLHEVVGAHALQGMHWWIDYFCIRQCMNDFEPEQIIGLIKQIGQTVFEVDCELAPLRRSFCVLELYATVVGEAWLVCEMEPQTAADVEGLMKAKAKLVDSRNASARRLRDKEMIDKYIAESIGFQALDEEVTRAFREAVKEMW
;
A
#
# COMPACT_ATOMS: atom_id res chain seq x y z
N GLN A 1 -18.97 -9.91 1.41
CA GLN A 1 -17.89 -9.27 2.19
C GLN A 1 -16.65 -9.22 1.31
N ALA A 2 -15.86 -8.14 1.37
CA ALA A 2 -14.60 -8.05 0.66
C ALA A 2 -13.57 -9.03 1.22
N THR A 3 -12.72 -9.56 0.34
CA THR A 3 -11.64 -10.52 0.62
C THR A 3 -10.27 -9.96 0.26
N VAL A 4 -10.20 -8.85 -0.47
CA VAL A 4 -8.94 -8.16 -0.81
C VAL A 4 -9.14 -6.65 -0.67
N PHE A 5 -8.19 -5.99 -0.02
CA PHE A 5 -8.08 -4.53 0.04
C PHE A 5 -7.14 -4.06 -1.07
N TYR A 6 -7.59 -3.14 -1.92
CA TYR A 6 -6.77 -2.59 -2.99
C TYR A 6 -6.25 -1.19 -2.64
N SER A 7 -5.00 -1.15 -2.20
CA SER A 7 -4.29 0.09 -1.94
C SER A 7 -3.70 0.64 -3.23
N HIS A 8 -4.20 1.78 -3.68
CA HIS A 8 -3.84 2.39 -4.96
C HIS A 8 -3.65 3.90 -4.83
N MET A 9 -3.04 4.51 -5.86
CA MET A 9 -2.90 5.96 -5.88
C MET A 9 -4.20 6.65 -6.27
N GLN A 10 -4.85 7.26 -5.28
CA GLN A 10 -6.04 8.11 -5.43
C GLN A 10 -5.91 9.29 -6.42
N THR A 11 -4.69 9.64 -6.86
CA THR A 11 -4.46 10.68 -7.88
C THR A 11 -4.64 10.18 -9.31
N LYS A 12 -4.73 8.86 -9.52
CA LYS A 12 -5.01 8.27 -10.84
C LYS A 12 -6.49 8.42 -11.18
N GLY A 13 -6.79 8.48 -12.49
CA GLY A 13 -8.16 8.46 -12.96
C GLY A 13 -8.83 7.12 -12.60
N PRO A 14 -10.18 7.09 -12.47
CA PRO A 14 -10.88 5.85 -12.16
C PRO A 14 -10.71 4.79 -13.25
N LEU A 15 -10.55 5.20 -14.52
CA LEU A 15 -10.30 4.28 -15.63
C LEU A 15 -8.94 3.60 -15.50
N ASP A 16 -7.87 4.38 -15.25
CA ASP A 16 -6.52 3.83 -15.05
C ASP A 16 -6.49 2.83 -13.89
N MET A 17 -7.22 3.13 -12.80
CA MET A 17 -7.36 2.23 -11.65
C MET A 17 -8.02 0.91 -12.04
N PHE A 18 -9.10 0.94 -12.83
CA PHE A 18 -9.78 -0.29 -13.26
C PHE A 18 -8.94 -1.11 -14.23
N ASP A 19 -8.22 -0.47 -15.15
CA ASP A 19 -7.30 -1.15 -16.08
C ASP A 19 -6.21 -1.89 -15.29
N ARG A 20 -5.59 -1.21 -14.32
CA ARG A 20 -4.58 -1.81 -13.43
C ARG A 20 -5.15 -2.94 -12.58
N LEU A 21 -6.33 -2.76 -12.01
CA LEU A 21 -7.00 -3.82 -11.24
C LEU A 21 -7.26 -5.06 -12.11
N HIS A 22 -7.68 -4.87 -13.37
CA HIS A 22 -7.92 -5.98 -14.29
C HIS A 22 -6.62 -6.76 -14.60
N GLU A 23 -5.51 -6.07 -14.80
CA GLU A 23 -4.19 -6.68 -14.97
C GLU A 23 -3.77 -7.49 -13.73
N VAL A 24 -3.91 -6.91 -12.54
CA VAL A 24 -3.58 -7.54 -11.26
C VAL A 24 -4.41 -8.81 -11.03
N VAL A 25 -5.72 -8.74 -11.27
CA VAL A 25 -6.62 -9.89 -11.11
C VAL A 25 -6.19 -11.03 -12.02
N GLY A 26 -5.76 -10.72 -13.24
CA GLY A 26 -5.22 -11.70 -14.18
C GLY A 26 -3.90 -12.32 -13.72
N ALA A 27 -2.95 -11.50 -13.28
CA ALA A 27 -1.60 -11.92 -12.90
C ALA A 27 -1.57 -12.82 -11.66
N HIS A 28 -2.38 -12.52 -10.65
CA HIS A 28 -2.34 -13.20 -9.35
C HIS A 28 -3.41 -14.29 -9.18
N ALA A 29 -4.09 -14.66 -10.26
CA ALA A 29 -5.21 -15.62 -10.24
C ALA A 29 -6.28 -15.28 -9.18
N LEU A 30 -6.54 -13.99 -8.97
CA LEU A 30 -7.49 -13.47 -7.96
C LEU A 30 -8.92 -13.36 -8.51
N GLN A 31 -9.25 -14.16 -9.54
CA GLN A 31 -10.59 -14.15 -10.14
C GLN A 31 -11.63 -14.60 -9.11
N GLY A 32 -12.79 -13.94 -9.10
CA GLY A 32 -13.90 -14.25 -8.19
C GLY A 32 -13.74 -13.73 -6.76
N MET A 33 -12.63 -13.02 -6.45
CA MET A 33 -12.49 -12.32 -5.18
C MET A 33 -13.34 -11.05 -5.12
N HIS A 34 -13.73 -10.65 -3.91
CA HIS A 34 -14.47 -9.40 -3.68
C HIS A 34 -13.49 -8.31 -3.24
N TRP A 35 -13.37 -7.25 -4.02
CA TRP A 35 -12.37 -6.21 -3.79
C TRP A 35 -12.97 -5.02 -3.05
N TRP A 36 -12.25 -4.56 -2.03
CA TRP A 36 -12.53 -3.27 -1.38
C TRP A 36 -11.64 -2.20 -2.01
N ILE A 37 -12.28 -1.17 -2.56
CA ILE A 37 -11.61 -0.04 -3.22
C ILE A 37 -12.09 1.22 -2.53
N ASP A 38 -11.16 1.99 -1.96
CA ASP A 38 -11.46 3.16 -1.15
C ASP A 38 -11.85 4.41 -1.98
N TYR A 39 -11.65 4.37 -3.30
CA TYR A 39 -11.94 5.45 -4.26
C TYR A 39 -13.37 6.00 -4.16
N PHE A 40 -14.35 5.15 -3.85
CA PHE A 40 -15.77 5.52 -3.76
C PHE A 40 -16.27 5.64 -2.31
N CYS A 41 -15.50 5.17 -1.34
CA CYS A 41 -15.94 4.98 0.04
C CYS A 41 -15.31 5.99 1.00
N ILE A 42 -14.09 6.44 0.73
CA ILE A 42 -13.44 7.54 1.44
C ILE A 42 -13.64 8.79 0.60
N ARG A 43 -14.51 9.68 1.07
CA ARG A 43 -14.82 10.92 0.36
C ARG A 43 -13.57 11.80 0.34
N GLN A 44 -12.89 11.81 -0.80
CA GLN A 44 -11.75 12.71 -1.00
C GLN A 44 -12.16 14.15 -0.64
N CYS A 45 -11.28 14.86 0.07
CA CYS A 45 -11.48 16.23 0.54
C CYS A 45 -12.55 16.44 1.64
N MET A 46 -13.15 15.38 2.19
CA MET A 46 -13.99 15.47 3.39
C MET A 46 -13.17 15.27 4.67
N ASN A 47 -13.74 15.68 5.82
CA ASN A 47 -13.12 15.55 7.13
C ASN A 47 -13.76 14.42 7.95
N ASP A 48 -13.81 13.23 7.37
CA ASP A 48 -14.41 12.02 7.93
C ASP A 48 -13.45 10.83 7.94
N PHE A 49 -12.14 11.11 7.89
CA PHE A 49 -11.10 10.09 7.93
C PHE A 49 -10.82 9.67 9.38
N GLU A 50 -11.09 8.41 9.67
CA GLU A 50 -10.86 7.77 10.98
C GLU A 50 -9.88 6.59 10.79
N PRO A 51 -8.57 6.75 11.06
CA PRO A 51 -7.55 5.73 10.81
C PRO A 51 -7.85 4.37 11.43
N GLU A 52 -8.44 4.36 12.62
CA GLU A 52 -8.79 3.16 13.37
C GLU A 52 -9.76 2.27 12.58
N GLN A 53 -10.68 2.89 11.84
CA GLN A 53 -11.64 2.17 11.00
C GLN A 53 -10.94 1.52 9.81
N ILE A 54 -9.97 2.21 9.20
CA ILE A 54 -9.17 1.67 8.10
C ILE A 54 -8.28 0.54 8.59
N ILE A 55 -7.62 0.71 9.74
CA ILE A 55 -6.79 -0.34 10.36
C ILE A 55 -7.65 -1.59 10.65
N GLY A 56 -8.81 -1.40 11.30
CA GLY A 56 -9.73 -2.50 11.61
C GLY A 56 -10.27 -3.19 10.36
N LEU A 57 -10.60 -2.43 9.31
CA LEU A 57 -11.09 -2.93 8.04
C LEU A 57 -10.04 -3.79 7.33
N ILE A 58 -8.81 -3.29 7.16
CA ILE A 58 -7.73 -4.02 6.48
C ILE A 58 -7.42 -5.31 7.23
N LYS A 59 -7.35 -5.24 8.56
CA LYS A 59 -7.18 -6.42 9.41
C LYS A 59 -8.32 -7.44 9.22
N GLN A 60 -9.57 -6.98 9.13
CA GLN A 60 -10.73 -7.86 8.92
C GLN A 60 -10.74 -8.50 7.52
N ILE A 61 -10.28 -7.78 6.50
CA ILE A 61 -10.17 -8.30 5.14
C ILE A 61 -9.07 -9.37 5.05
N GLY A 62 -7.92 -9.14 5.70
CA GLY A 62 -6.85 -10.14 5.83
C GLY A 62 -5.92 -10.27 4.62
N GLN A 63 -6.17 -9.51 3.55
CA GLN A 63 -5.32 -9.46 2.37
C GLN A 63 -5.30 -8.05 1.76
N THR A 64 -4.11 -7.57 1.43
CA THR A 64 -3.87 -6.28 0.78
C THR A 64 -3.06 -6.50 -0.49
N VAL A 65 -3.54 -5.92 -1.59
CA VAL A 65 -2.73 -5.68 -2.79
C VAL A 65 -2.35 -4.20 -2.79
N PHE A 66 -1.05 -3.94 -2.74
CA PHE A 66 -0.47 -2.61 -2.69
C PHE A 66 0.14 -2.26 -4.04
N GLU A 67 -0.46 -1.31 -4.76
CA GLU A 67 0.01 -0.85 -6.05
C GLU A 67 1.12 0.19 -5.90
N VAL A 68 2.16 0.06 -6.72
CA VAL A 68 3.38 0.85 -6.62
C VAL A 68 3.84 1.33 -7.99
N ASP A 69 4.03 2.63 -8.12
CA ASP A 69 4.61 3.23 -9.31
C ASP A 69 6.15 3.12 -9.33
N CYS A 70 6.73 3.43 -10.48
CA CYS A 70 8.18 3.40 -10.67
C CYS A 70 8.96 4.39 -9.78
N GLU A 71 8.30 5.45 -9.30
CA GLU A 71 8.90 6.49 -8.46
C GLU A 71 8.85 6.16 -6.96
N LEU A 72 8.14 5.09 -6.59
CA LEU A 72 7.77 4.75 -5.22
C LEU A 72 7.01 5.88 -4.53
N ALA A 73 6.22 6.65 -5.28
CA ALA A 73 5.45 7.77 -4.74
C ALA A 73 4.44 7.34 -3.66
N PRO A 74 3.74 6.19 -3.75
CA PRO A 74 2.87 5.72 -2.68
C PRO A 74 3.58 5.60 -1.33
N LEU A 75 4.82 5.11 -1.33
CA LEU A 75 5.61 4.91 -0.10
C LEU A 75 6.00 6.22 0.60
N ARG A 76 5.83 7.37 -0.06
CA ARG A 76 6.08 8.70 0.51
C ARG A 76 4.82 9.37 1.04
N ARG A 77 3.66 8.72 0.96
CA ARG A 77 2.37 9.25 1.43
C ARG A 77 1.98 8.58 2.74
N SER A 78 1.75 9.36 3.80
CA SER A 78 1.41 8.81 5.13
C SER A 78 0.17 7.93 5.10
N PHE A 79 -0.82 8.24 4.26
CA PHE A 79 -2.03 7.42 4.13
C PHE A 79 -1.71 6.02 3.58
N CYS A 80 -0.91 5.92 2.52
CA CYS A 80 -0.48 4.62 1.99
C CYS A 80 0.40 3.86 2.99
N VAL A 81 1.21 4.57 3.77
CA VAL A 81 1.97 3.98 4.88
C VAL A 81 1.03 3.47 5.98
N LEU A 82 -0.10 4.12 6.25
CA LEU A 82 -1.11 3.61 7.19
C LEU A 82 -1.72 2.29 6.69
N GLU A 83 -2.00 2.18 5.40
CA GLU A 83 -2.56 0.94 4.80
C GLU A 83 -1.57 -0.22 4.93
N LEU A 84 -0.28 0.04 4.66
CA LEU A 84 0.80 -0.92 4.87
C LEU A 84 0.98 -1.27 6.35
N TYR A 85 0.96 -0.27 7.22
CA TYR A 85 1.00 -0.46 8.68
C TYR A 85 -0.13 -1.39 9.12
N ALA A 86 -1.37 -1.08 8.75
CA ALA A 86 -2.55 -1.86 9.08
C ALA A 86 -2.45 -3.30 8.58
N THR A 87 -1.87 -3.49 7.39
CA THR A 87 -1.62 -4.83 6.82
C THR A 87 -0.64 -5.60 7.69
N VAL A 88 0.50 -4.99 8.05
CA VAL A 88 1.55 -5.64 8.85
C VAL A 88 1.07 -5.93 10.28
N VAL A 89 0.52 -4.95 10.99
CA VAL A 89 0.03 -5.18 12.37
C VAL A 89 -1.25 -6.01 12.42
N GLY A 90 -1.96 -6.10 11.30
CA GLY A 90 -3.11 -6.97 11.12
C GLY A 90 -2.72 -8.42 10.81
N GLU A 91 -1.43 -8.71 10.63
CA GLU A 91 -0.93 -10.01 10.13
C GLU A 91 -1.61 -10.42 8.81
N ALA A 92 -1.99 -9.43 8.01
CA ALA A 92 -2.65 -9.63 6.72
C ALA A 92 -1.63 -9.96 5.63
N TRP A 93 -2.06 -10.71 4.63
CA TRP A 93 -1.23 -11.04 3.48
C TRP A 93 -0.99 -9.79 2.63
N LEU A 94 0.27 -9.47 2.35
CA LEU A 94 0.65 -8.31 1.52
C LEU A 94 1.20 -8.79 0.17
N VAL A 95 0.55 -8.37 -0.90
CA VAL A 95 1.08 -8.47 -2.28
C VAL A 95 1.45 -7.07 -2.74
N CYS A 96 2.70 -6.87 -3.14
CA CYS A 96 3.10 -5.62 -3.78
C CYS A 96 3.01 -5.79 -5.30
N GLU A 97 2.15 -5.01 -5.94
CA GLU A 97 2.07 -4.96 -7.39
C GLU A 97 2.85 -3.75 -7.88
N MET A 98 3.86 -3.98 -8.73
CA MET A 98 4.53 -2.88 -9.41
C MET A 98 3.89 -2.59 -10.75
N GLU A 99 3.88 -1.31 -11.15
CA GLU A 99 3.61 -0.94 -12.54
C GLU A 99 4.57 -1.65 -13.50
N PRO A 100 4.14 -1.93 -14.75
CA PRO A 100 4.94 -2.66 -15.71
C PRO A 100 6.26 -1.91 -15.93
N GLN A 101 7.37 -2.59 -15.66
CA GLN A 101 8.71 -2.05 -15.74
C GLN A 101 9.60 -2.98 -16.56
N THR A 102 10.67 -2.44 -17.16
CA THR A 102 11.68 -3.31 -17.75
C THR A 102 12.48 -4.01 -16.63
N ALA A 103 13.04 -5.19 -16.91
CA ALA A 103 13.90 -5.89 -15.95
C ALA A 103 15.03 -5.00 -15.38
N ALA A 104 15.56 -4.12 -16.22
CA ALA A 104 16.63 -3.19 -15.86
C ALA A 104 16.15 -2.11 -14.87
N ASP A 105 14.91 -1.62 -14.99
CA ASP A 105 14.34 -0.63 -14.08
C ASP A 105 14.14 -1.23 -12.68
N VAL A 106 13.59 -2.45 -12.64
CA VAL A 106 13.36 -3.20 -11.40
C VAL A 106 14.70 -3.52 -10.70
N GLU A 107 15.69 -4.00 -11.44
CA GLU A 107 17.02 -4.28 -10.90
C GLU A 107 17.72 -3.00 -10.41
N GLY A 108 17.58 -1.90 -11.15
CA GLY A 108 18.10 -0.58 -10.79
C GLY A 108 17.50 -0.06 -9.49
N LEU A 109 16.18 -0.15 -9.36
CA LEU A 109 15.44 0.27 -8.16
C LEU A 109 15.89 -0.52 -6.92
N MET A 110 16.03 -1.84 -7.07
CA MET A 110 16.42 -2.77 -6.02
C MET A 110 17.87 -2.59 -5.56
N LYS A 111 18.78 -2.27 -6.50
CA LYS A 111 20.19 -1.98 -6.19
C LYS A 111 20.40 -0.58 -5.61
N ALA A 112 19.64 0.41 -6.08
CA ALA A 112 19.84 1.81 -5.70
C ALA A 112 19.31 2.14 -4.29
N LYS A 113 18.32 1.39 -3.79
CA LYS A 113 17.63 1.74 -2.54
C LYS A 113 17.74 0.62 -1.50
N ALA A 114 18.73 0.73 -0.63
CA ALA A 114 18.91 -0.16 0.53
C ALA A 114 17.67 -0.16 1.45
N LYS A 115 16.95 0.97 1.53
CA LYS A 115 15.62 1.13 2.11
C LYS A 115 14.65 1.62 1.05
N LEU A 116 13.65 0.80 0.72
CA LEU A 116 12.60 1.18 -0.24
C LEU A 116 11.57 2.11 0.41
N VAL A 117 11.34 1.91 1.71
CA VAL A 117 10.36 2.65 2.52
C VAL A 117 11.08 3.47 3.58
N ASP A 118 10.57 4.68 3.79
CA ASP A 118 10.89 5.54 4.93
C ASP A 118 9.58 6.10 5.49
N SER A 119 8.90 5.27 6.29
CA SER A 119 7.59 5.58 6.83
C SER A 119 7.60 6.83 7.72
N ARG A 120 8.73 7.11 8.39
CA ARG A 120 8.90 8.29 9.25
C ARG A 120 8.83 9.59 8.45
N ASN A 121 9.44 9.62 7.26
CA ASN A 121 9.49 10.81 6.40
C ASN A 121 8.35 10.88 5.39
N ALA A 122 7.42 9.92 5.39
CA ALA A 122 6.21 10.01 4.59
C ALA A 122 5.37 11.24 4.97
N SER A 123 4.72 11.86 3.98
CA SER A 123 4.02 13.14 4.14
C SER A 123 2.50 13.00 4.00
N ALA A 124 1.77 13.87 4.69
CA ALA A 124 0.33 14.06 4.52
C ALA A 124 0.03 15.52 4.21
N ARG A 125 -1.11 15.78 3.56
CA ARG A 125 -1.58 17.15 3.31
C ARG A 125 -1.89 17.90 4.61
N ARG A 126 -2.29 17.18 5.65
CA ARG A 126 -2.61 17.72 6.97
C ARG A 126 -1.65 17.16 7.99
N LEU A 127 -1.05 18.04 8.78
CA LEU A 127 -0.09 17.65 9.81
C LEU A 127 -0.70 16.70 10.84
N ARG A 128 -1.94 16.99 11.28
CA ARG A 128 -2.67 16.15 12.24
C ARG A 128 -2.79 14.69 11.79
N ASP A 129 -3.11 14.45 10.52
CA ASP A 129 -3.27 13.08 10.00
C ASP A 129 -1.92 12.36 10.00
N LYS A 130 -0.83 13.07 9.64
CA LYS A 130 0.52 12.52 9.75
C LYS A 130 0.89 12.21 11.20
N GLU A 131 0.71 13.15 12.13
CA GLU A 131 1.07 12.95 13.54
C GLU A 131 0.33 11.76 14.16
N MET A 132 -0.94 11.59 13.79
CA MET A 132 -1.75 10.47 14.24
C MET A 132 -1.25 9.13 13.69
N ILE A 133 -0.93 9.05 12.39
CA ILE A 133 -0.36 7.84 11.78
C ILE A 133 1.04 7.54 12.36
N ASP A 134 1.88 8.56 12.50
CA ASP A 134 3.22 8.45 13.08
C ASP A 134 3.13 7.92 14.53
N LYS A 135 2.14 8.38 15.30
CA LYS A 135 1.88 7.89 16.65
C LYS A 135 1.50 6.41 16.65
N TYR A 136 0.59 5.98 15.76
CA TYR A 136 0.23 4.56 15.61
C TYR A 136 1.46 3.69 15.39
N ILE A 137 2.31 4.08 14.45
CA ILE A 137 3.53 3.35 14.11
C ILE A 137 4.49 3.35 15.30
N ALA A 138 4.75 4.50 15.91
CA ALA A 138 5.71 4.66 17.00
C ALA A 138 5.32 3.87 18.27
N GLU A 139 4.03 3.85 18.62
CA GLU A 139 3.54 3.20 19.85
C GLU A 139 3.31 1.69 19.71
N SER A 140 3.47 1.12 18.51
CA SER A 140 3.25 -0.30 18.24
C SER A 140 4.50 -1.00 17.68
N ILE A 141 4.55 -1.23 16.36
CA ILE A 141 5.65 -1.96 15.71
C ILE A 141 6.93 -1.13 15.57
N GLY A 142 6.81 0.19 15.53
CA GLY A 142 7.90 1.13 15.28
C GLY A 142 8.24 1.26 13.79
N PHE A 143 8.74 2.43 13.39
CA PHE A 143 9.04 2.77 12.00
C PHE A 143 10.05 1.81 11.36
N GLN A 144 11.10 1.43 12.10
CA GLN A 144 12.16 0.58 11.56
C GLN A 144 11.61 -0.80 11.15
N ALA A 145 10.87 -1.45 12.05
CA ALA A 145 10.33 -2.78 11.78
C ALA A 145 9.26 -2.73 10.68
N LEU A 146 8.44 -1.67 10.63
CA LEU A 146 7.52 -1.45 9.51
C LEU A 146 8.27 -1.32 8.17
N ASP A 147 9.30 -0.47 8.11
CA ASP A 147 10.09 -0.23 6.90
C ASP A 147 10.78 -1.50 6.42
N GLU A 148 11.35 -2.28 7.35
CA GLU A 148 12.01 -3.55 7.05
C GLU A 148 11.03 -4.55 6.46
N GLU A 149 9.83 -4.64 7.02
CA GLU A 149 8.87 -5.68 6.63
C GLU A 149 8.15 -5.38 5.33
N VAL A 150 7.81 -4.11 5.10
CA VAL A 150 7.35 -3.69 3.77
C VAL A 150 8.48 -3.85 2.75
N THR A 151 9.72 -3.44 3.06
CA THR A 151 10.85 -3.63 2.15
C THR A 151 11.03 -5.10 1.80
N ARG A 152 10.88 -6.03 2.75
CA ARG A 152 10.94 -7.48 2.49
C ARG A 152 9.86 -7.91 1.49
N ALA A 153 8.60 -7.55 1.73
CA ALA A 153 7.48 -7.92 0.85
C ALA A 153 7.68 -7.41 -0.58
N PHE A 154 8.19 -6.19 -0.76
CA PHE A 154 8.57 -5.65 -2.06
C PHE A 154 9.63 -6.48 -2.77
N ARG A 155 10.67 -6.89 -2.04
CA ARG A 155 11.75 -7.71 -2.63
C ARG A 155 11.27 -9.10 -3.03
N GLU A 156 10.27 -9.64 -2.34
CA GLU A 156 9.62 -10.91 -2.68
C GLU A 156 8.78 -10.77 -3.95
N ALA A 157 7.92 -9.75 -4.03
CA ALA A 157 7.11 -9.49 -5.22
C ALA A 157 7.95 -9.35 -6.50
N VAL A 158 9.08 -8.64 -6.42
CA VAL A 158 10.02 -8.50 -7.54
C VAL A 158 10.60 -9.84 -8.00
N LYS A 159 10.86 -10.78 -7.08
CA LYS A 159 11.41 -12.10 -7.44
C LYS A 159 10.38 -12.98 -8.14
N GLU A 160 9.10 -12.81 -7.86
CA GLU A 160 8.05 -13.63 -8.47
C GLU A 160 7.72 -13.19 -9.91
N MET A 161 8.17 -11.99 -10.32
CA MET A 161 8.00 -11.48 -11.68
C MET A 161 9.01 -12.03 -12.71
N TRP A 162 10.06 -12.77 -12.30
CA TRP A 162 11.17 -13.24 -13.15
C TRP A 162 11.63 -14.66 -12.80
#